data_AF-A0A971GHA0-F1
#
_entry.id   AF-A0A971GHA0-F1
#
_cell.length_a   1.000
_cell.length_b   1.000
_cell.length_c   1.000
_cell.angle_alpha   90.00
_cell.angle_beta   90.00
_cell.angle_gamma   90.00
#
_symmetry.space_group_name_H-M   'P 1'
#
loop_
_entity.id
_entity.type
_entity.pdbx_description
1 polymer ?
#
loop_
_entity_poly.entity_id
_entity_poly.type
_entity_poly.pdbx_seq_one_letter_code
_entity_poly.pdbx_strand_id
1 'polypeptide(L)'
;MKKLFDLSREQLKALAEYKDVIETGRFFRRNFWQNEKDMDGIRPNSQIITRYCLEELENTSCLDLPSYNLKQIKEMLVKNRLSGMIQTVFKNDILSVLKNAYPKEFKKRQLTEWMWSSHGIWDNDEYVIEAVQHMILKEGIRRVDLIPKYDWKKRLLKYNIYNVLSRFDWSVYKLFNFVYPGRFHPSDFRYKTKWKTNLRQEVLDNAYRLMDKTFNENQLTREQILLLNCSSFRQLGLISMLLAAFDGNPLKAKEFYLYKTIGNSQNLNFLKTEIKMQKEQLEDSLILNRLKQVSTGKFIYNLHANHSAYSFLKRHAQKRNVTIRDLINQFGYIYKTAREDHAALNPEEIWELRKKRHTYVEIAEKLGSNPTTISLTCKREFGGDPLIPRPINNYITIQEVMDTHHVDHKTIMKLVQENNLENHLTIRNRYLKKSEIIPLVIKYKKNSLQHQALISRYRGGA
;
A
#
# COMPACT_ATOMS: atom_id res chain seq x y z
N MET A 1 -28.36 -29.37 31.87
CA MET A 1 -28.75 -30.27 32.98
C MET A 1 -29.18 -31.67 32.50
N LYS A 2 -28.78 -32.75 33.20
CA LYS A 2 -29.39 -34.10 33.01
C LYS A 2 -30.91 -33.97 33.23
N LYS A 3 -31.74 -34.74 32.50
CA LYS A 3 -33.19 -34.70 32.80
C LYS A 3 -33.39 -35.18 34.23
N LEU A 4 -34.38 -34.64 34.95
CA LEU A 4 -34.64 -34.98 36.36
C LEU A 4 -34.78 -36.50 36.59
N PHE A 5 -35.22 -37.22 35.56
CA PHE A 5 -35.39 -38.68 35.51
C PHE A 5 -34.08 -39.49 35.35
N ASP A 6 -32.96 -38.84 35.03
CA ASP A 6 -31.64 -39.49 34.89
C ASP A 6 -30.81 -39.44 36.19
N LEU A 7 -31.39 -38.93 37.28
CA LEU A 7 -30.75 -38.77 38.58
C LEU A 7 -31.05 -39.95 39.50
N SER A 8 -30.05 -40.39 40.28
CA SER A 8 -30.31 -41.41 41.30
C SER A 8 -31.21 -40.84 42.41
N ARG A 9 -31.88 -41.74 43.14
CA ARG A 9 -32.71 -41.37 44.31
C ARG A 9 -31.92 -40.53 45.32
N GLU A 10 -30.65 -40.83 45.50
CA GLU A 10 -29.74 -40.08 46.38
C GLU A 10 -29.44 -38.69 45.86
N GLN A 11 -29.18 -38.54 44.55
CA GLN A 11 -28.97 -37.24 43.91
C GLN A 11 -30.22 -36.35 43.98
N LEU A 12 -31.41 -36.93 43.83
CA LEU A 12 -32.68 -36.20 43.99
C LEU A 12 -32.88 -35.72 45.43
N LYS A 13 -32.58 -36.56 46.42
CA LYS A 13 -32.62 -36.17 47.84
C LYS A 13 -31.62 -35.06 48.14
N ALA A 14 -30.40 -35.17 47.63
CA ALA A 14 -29.35 -34.16 47.80
C ALA A 14 -29.74 -32.82 47.16
N LEU A 15 -30.36 -32.84 45.97
CA LEU A 15 -30.87 -31.63 45.31
C LEU A 15 -32.04 -31.00 46.10
N ALA A 16 -32.96 -31.81 46.63
CA ALA A 16 -34.07 -31.33 47.45
C ALA A 16 -33.57 -30.68 48.74
N GLU A 17 -32.58 -31.28 49.41
CA GLU A 17 -31.94 -30.69 50.59
C GLU A 17 -31.21 -29.38 50.24
N TYR A 18 -30.55 -29.33 49.08
CA TYR A 18 -29.91 -28.08 48.64
C TYR A 18 -30.92 -26.96 48.37
N LYS A 19 -32.07 -27.27 47.76
CA LYS A 19 -33.15 -26.30 47.57
C LYS A 19 -33.69 -25.77 48.90
N ASP A 20 -33.91 -26.64 49.88
CA ASP A 20 -34.33 -26.24 51.23
C ASP A 20 -33.30 -25.32 51.90
N VAL A 21 -32.00 -25.60 51.76
CA VAL A 21 -30.90 -24.74 52.24
C VAL A 21 -30.95 -23.34 51.61
N ILE A 22 -31.24 -23.25 50.31
CA ILE A 22 -31.33 -21.97 49.60
C ILE A 22 -32.61 -21.21 49.98
N GLU A 23 -33.76 -21.88 50.04
CA GLU A 23 -35.07 -21.27 50.33
C GLU A 23 -35.19 -20.82 51.79
N THR A 24 -34.75 -21.66 52.74
CA THR A 24 -34.87 -21.37 54.18
C THR A 24 -33.67 -20.64 54.75
N GLY A 25 -32.55 -20.60 54.03
CA GLY A 25 -31.27 -20.05 54.50
C GLY A 25 -30.59 -20.87 55.61
N ARG A 26 -31.09 -22.08 55.89
CA ARG A 26 -30.52 -23.00 56.90
C ARG A 26 -29.23 -23.64 56.38
N PHE A 27 -28.43 -24.19 57.29
CA PHE A 27 -27.24 -24.97 56.92
C PHE A 27 -27.63 -26.39 56.48
N PHE A 28 -26.78 -27.01 55.66
CA PHE A 28 -26.85 -28.44 55.38
C PHE A 28 -26.87 -29.27 56.66
N ARG A 29 -27.52 -30.44 56.63
CA ARG A 29 -27.54 -31.34 57.78
C ARG A 29 -26.12 -31.72 58.19
N ARG A 30 -25.95 -31.97 59.49
CA ARG A 30 -24.67 -32.41 60.04
C ARG A 30 -24.18 -33.64 59.28
N ASN A 31 -22.90 -33.63 58.90
CA ASN A 31 -22.21 -34.69 58.15
C ASN A 31 -22.72 -34.94 56.71
N PHE A 32 -23.54 -34.06 56.13
CA PHE A 32 -24.02 -34.21 54.74
C PHE A 32 -22.86 -34.44 53.74
N TRP A 33 -21.80 -33.65 53.85
CA TRP A 33 -20.62 -33.72 52.98
C TRP A 33 -19.64 -34.83 53.35
N GLN A 34 -19.76 -35.42 54.53
CA GLN A 34 -18.79 -36.39 55.04
C GLN A 34 -18.83 -37.70 54.23
N ASN A 35 -20.02 -38.11 53.79
CA ASN A 35 -20.20 -39.33 53.01
C ASN A 35 -19.42 -39.30 51.68
N GLU A 36 -19.35 -38.14 51.03
CA GLU A 36 -18.60 -37.98 49.77
C GLU A 36 -17.15 -37.61 49.97
N LYS A 37 -16.71 -37.29 51.20
CA LYS A 37 -15.32 -36.92 51.50
C LYS A 37 -14.35 -38.04 51.14
N ASP A 38 -14.73 -39.26 51.52
CA ASP A 38 -13.90 -40.46 51.45
C ASP A 38 -14.17 -41.29 50.19
N MET A 39 -15.02 -40.79 49.28
CA MET A 39 -15.26 -41.43 47.98
C MET A 39 -14.12 -41.14 47.00
N ASP A 40 -13.68 -42.19 46.32
CA ASP A 40 -12.77 -42.10 45.17
C ASP A 40 -13.55 -41.82 43.88
N GLY A 41 -13.02 -40.92 43.05
CA GLY A 41 -13.61 -40.58 41.75
C GLY A 41 -14.71 -39.53 41.81
N ILE A 42 -15.79 -39.75 41.05
CA ILE A 42 -16.90 -38.78 40.91
C ILE A 42 -17.78 -38.83 42.16
N ARG A 43 -18.00 -37.66 42.75
CA ARG A 43 -18.83 -37.42 43.93
C ARG A 43 -20.21 -36.94 43.47
N PRO A 44 -21.21 -37.84 43.40
CA PRO A 44 -22.46 -37.62 42.65
C PRO A 44 -23.36 -36.49 43.18
N ASN A 45 -23.43 -36.29 44.50
CA ASN A 45 -24.20 -35.22 45.13
C ASN A 45 -23.51 -33.88 44.91
N SER A 46 -22.20 -33.81 45.18
CA SER A 46 -21.39 -32.62 44.88
C SER A 46 -21.46 -32.24 43.40
N GLN A 47 -21.47 -33.22 42.49
CA GLN A 47 -21.60 -32.99 41.05
C GLN A 47 -22.93 -32.31 40.72
N ILE A 48 -24.06 -32.88 41.14
CA ILE A 48 -25.37 -32.35 40.76
C ILE A 48 -25.65 -31.00 41.43
N ILE A 49 -25.26 -30.83 42.69
CA ILE A 49 -25.42 -29.57 43.43
C ILE A 49 -24.59 -28.45 42.80
N THR A 50 -23.32 -28.73 42.45
CA THR A 50 -22.46 -27.74 41.78
C THR A 50 -23.06 -27.32 40.43
N ARG A 51 -23.54 -28.29 39.64
CA ARG A 51 -24.18 -27.98 38.34
C ARG A 51 -25.45 -27.18 38.51
N TYR A 52 -26.31 -27.52 39.47
CA TYR A 52 -27.53 -26.75 39.76
C TYR A 52 -27.20 -25.32 40.18
N CYS A 53 -26.20 -25.15 41.06
CA CYS A 53 -25.74 -23.82 41.47
C CYS A 53 -25.24 -22.98 40.29
N LEU A 54 -24.41 -23.55 39.41
CA LEU A 54 -23.82 -22.79 38.30
C LEU A 54 -24.83 -22.58 37.16
N GLU A 55 -25.51 -23.64 36.73
CA GLU A 55 -26.42 -23.61 35.56
C GLU A 55 -27.74 -22.87 35.88
N GLU A 56 -28.35 -23.09 37.06
CA GLU A 56 -29.70 -22.57 37.36
C GLU A 56 -29.71 -21.34 38.27
N LEU A 57 -28.87 -21.31 39.31
CA LEU A 57 -28.86 -20.17 40.26
C LEU A 57 -28.04 -19.00 39.72
N GLU A 58 -26.86 -19.28 39.16
CA GLU A 58 -25.95 -18.27 38.63
C GLU A 58 -26.06 -18.11 37.10
N ASN A 59 -26.99 -18.81 36.44
CA ASN A 59 -27.24 -18.76 34.99
C ASN A 59 -25.96 -18.85 34.13
N THR A 60 -24.98 -19.62 34.59
CA THR A 60 -23.67 -19.77 33.96
C THR A 60 -23.57 -21.14 33.30
N SER A 61 -23.54 -21.15 31.96
CA SER A 61 -23.32 -22.40 31.22
C SER A 61 -21.91 -22.94 31.45
N CYS A 62 -21.75 -24.25 31.34
CA CYS A 62 -20.44 -24.89 31.40
C CYS A 62 -19.43 -24.29 30.38
N LEU A 63 -19.91 -23.80 29.23
CA LEU A 63 -19.07 -23.19 28.20
C LEU A 63 -18.60 -21.77 28.56
N ASP A 64 -19.28 -21.09 29.49
CA ASP A 64 -18.98 -19.71 29.90
C ASP A 64 -18.06 -19.65 31.12
N LEU A 65 -17.89 -20.78 31.82
CA LEU A 65 -17.01 -20.91 33.00
C LEU A 65 -15.58 -20.41 32.77
N PRO A 66 -14.93 -20.61 31.61
CA PRO A 66 -13.60 -20.09 31.36
C PRO A 66 -13.49 -18.56 31.35
N SER A 67 -14.59 -17.81 31.26
CA SER A 67 -14.57 -16.35 31.38
C SER A 67 -14.39 -15.86 32.82
N TYR A 68 -14.57 -16.76 33.80
CA TYR A 68 -14.42 -16.48 35.22
C TYR A 68 -13.13 -17.09 35.74
N ASN A 69 -12.43 -16.37 36.61
CA ASN A 69 -11.30 -16.94 37.35
C ASN A 69 -11.79 -17.82 38.52
N LEU A 70 -10.91 -18.68 39.05
CA LEU A 70 -11.27 -19.61 40.14
C LEU A 70 -11.76 -18.90 41.41
N LYS A 71 -11.31 -17.66 41.66
CA LYS A 71 -11.76 -16.86 42.82
C LYS A 71 -13.21 -16.42 42.65
N GLN A 72 -13.59 -15.94 41.46
CA GLN A 72 -14.97 -15.57 41.14
C GLN A 72 -15.90 -16.79 41.22
N ILE A 73 -15.47 -17.94 40.68
CA ILE A 73 -16.23 -19.19 40.78
C ILE A 73 -16.39 -19.61 42.25
N LYS A 74 -15.32 -19.49 43.06
CA LYS A 74 -15.41 -19.73 44.51
C LYS A 74 -16.43 -18.80 45.18
N GLU A 75 -16.42 -17.52 44.85
CA GLU A 75 -17.36 -16.52 45.40
C GLU A 75 -18.81 -16.86 45.03
N MET A 76 -19.09 -17.26 43.79
CA MET A 76 -20.40 -17.74 43.34
C MET A 76 -20.87 -18.95 44.18
N LEU A 77 -20.00 -19.95 44.35
CA LEU A 77 -20.34 -21.15 45.12
C LEU A 77 -20.55 -20.85 46.61
N VAL A 78 -19.71 -19.99 47.20
CA VAL A 78 -19.81 -19.59 48.61
C VAL A 78 -21.06 -18.76 48.88
N LYS A 79 -21.39 -17.82 47.98
CA LYS A 79 -22.64 -17.03 48.02
C LYS A 79 -23.86 -17.95 48.04
N ASN A 80 -23.83 -19.03 47.29
CA ASN A 80 -24.88 -20.06 47.25
C ASN A 80 -24.69 -21.18 48.28
N ARG A 81 -24.07 -20.88 49.43
CA ARG A 81 -23.96 -21.75 50.62
C ARG A 81 -23.15 -23.04 50.43
N LEU A 82 -22.32 -23.15 49.39
CA LEU A 82 -21.50 -24.35 49.13
C LEU A 82 -20.08 -24.31 49.74
N SER A 83 -19.82 -23.41 50.70
CA SER A 83 -18.52 -23.33 51.38
C SER A 83 -18.14 -24.64 52.07
N GLY A 84 -19.10 -25.31 52.72
CA GLY A 84 -18.89 -26.60 53.38
C GLY A 84 -18.46 -27.70 52.39
N MET A 85 -19.08 -27.77 51.21
CA MET A 85 -18.69 -28.70 50.16
C MET A 85 -17.25 -28.46 49.70
N ILE A 86 -16.91 -27.20 49.38
CA ILE A 86 -15.59 -26.81 48.91
C ILE A 86 -14.50 -27.21 49.93
N GLN A 87 -14.74 -26.96 51.21
CA GLN A 87 -13.77 -27.26 52.27
C GLN A 87 -13.68 -28.75 52.58
N THR A 88 -14.82 -29.41 52.83
CA THR A 88 -14.85 -30.80 53.32
C THR A 88 -14.54 -31.80 52.23
N VAL A 89 -15.10 -31.60 51.03
CA VAL A 89 -15.04 -32.57 49.93
C VAL A 89 -13.78 -32.33 49.10
N PHE A 90 -13.53 -31.09 48.69
CA PHE A 90 -12.47 -30.77 47.71
C PHE A 90 -11.24 -30.07 48.32
N LYS A 91 -11.14 -29.97 49.65
CA LYS A 91 -10.00 -29.35 50.35
C LYS A 91 -9.66 -27.94 49.82
N ASN A 92 -10.68 -27.16 49.47
CA ASN A 92 -10.59 -25.83 48.86
C ASN A 92 -10.06 -25.76 47.40
N ASP A 93 -9.91 -26.89 46.70
CA ASP A 93 -9.55 -26.91 45.28
C ASP A 93 -10.77 -26.77 44.37
N ILE A 94 -10.95 -25.57 43.81
CA ILE A 94 -12.05 -25.24 42.91
C ILE A 94 -11.91 -25.96 41.57
N LEU A 95 -10.69 -26.23 41.09
CA LEU A 95 -10.53 -26.94 39.83
C LEU A 95 -11.03 -28.38 39.96
N SER A 96 -10.77 -29.03 41.10
CA SER A 96 -11.34 -30.35 41.42
C SER A 96 -12.87 -30.33 41.51
N VAL A 97 -13.47 -29.26 42.05
CA VAL A 97 -14.94 -29.06 42.04
C VAL A 97 -15.47 -29.06 40.61
N LEU A 98 -14.83 -28.30 39.71
CA LEU A 98 -15.25 -28.21 38.30
C LEU A 98 -15.06 -29.53 37.56
N LYS A 99 -13.94 -30.23 37.77
CA LYS A 99 -13.69 -31.57 37.20
C LYS A 99 -14.75 -32.58 37.63
N ASN A 100 -15.18 -32.51 38.89
CA ASN A 100 -16.24 -33.36 39.41
C ASN A 100 -17.62 -33.01 38.81
N ALA A 101 -17.90 -31.71 38.62
CA ALA A 101 -19.16 -31.23 38.04
C ALA A 101 -19.29 -31.57 36.55
N TYR A 102 -18.20 -31.45 35.78
CA TYR A 102 -18.20 -31.54 34.32
C TYR A 102 -17.21 -32.58 33.76
N PRO A 103 -17.22 -33.84 34.24
CA PRO A 103 -16.19 -34.82 33.88
C PRO A 103 -16.21 -35.19 32.39
N LYS A 104 -17.37 -35.08 31.72
CA LYS A 104 -17.49 -35.36 30.28
C LYS A 104 -16.88 -34.25 29.45
N GLU A 105 -17.04 -33.01 29.87
CA GLU A 105 -16.58 -31.80 29.22
C GLU A 105 -15.04 -31.71 29.31
N PHE A 106 -14.44 -32.09 30.45
CA PHE A 106 -12.99 -32.26 30.57
C PHE A 106 -12.47 -33.44 29.72
N LYS A 107 -13.16 -34.60 29.73
CA LYS A 107 -12.78 -35.75 28.87
C LYS A 107 -12.83 -35.41 27.38
N LYS A 108 -13.82 -34.61 26.95
CA LYS A 108 -13.97 -34.14 25.57
C LYS A 108 -13.05 -32.96 25.23
N ARG A 109 -12.22 -32.49 26.16
CA ARG A 109 -11.38 -31.28 26.02
C ARG A 109 -12.18 -30.02 25.65
N GLN A 110 -13.45 -29.96 26.04
CA GLN A 110 -14.26 -28.72 25.96
C GLN A 110 -13.87 -27.76 27.08
N LEU A 111 -13.55 -28.31 28.25
CA LEU A 111 -12.91 -27.63 29.37
C LEU A 111 -11.53 -28.24 29.60
N THR A 112 -10.55 -27.41 29.92
CA THR A 112 -9.18 -27.85 30.19
C THR A 112 -8.61 -27.09 31.38
N GLU A 113 -7.65 -27.70 32.06
CA GLU A 113 -7.06 -27.18 33.30
C GLU A 113 -6.38 -25.83 33.09
N TRP A 114 -5.71 -25.65 31.95
CA TRP A 114 -4.99 -24.44 31.63
C TRP A 114 -5.89 -23.20 31.49
N MET A 115 -7.21 -23.37 31.26
CA MET A 115 -8.17 -22.26 31.16
C MET A 115 -8.28 -21.44 32.45
N TRP A 116 -7.93 -22.04 33.59
CA TRP A 116 -7.97 -21.40 34.90
C TRP A 116 -6.60 -21.28 35.56
N SER A 117 -5.54 -21.38 34.77
CA SER A 117 -4.16 -21.34 35.27
C SER A 117 -3.82 -20.03 35.97
N SER A 118 -3.76 -20.08 37.30
CA SER A 118 -2.96 -19.17 38.12
C SER A 118 -1.61 -19.83 38.40
N HIS A 119 -0.50 -19.16 38.04
CA HIS A 119 0.92 -19.47 38.34
C HIS A 119 1.25 -20.95 38.67
N GLY A 120 1.99 -21.64 37.79
CA GLY A 120 2.55 -22.98 38.03
C GLY A 120 2.05 -24.10 37.09
N ILE A 121 0.92 -23.90 36.40
CA ILE A 121 0.42 -24.88 35.41
C ILE A 121 1.26 -24.87 34.12
N TRP A 122 1.97 -23.77 33.86
CA TRP A 122 2.81 -23.61 32.66
C TRP A 122 4.09 -24.45 32.66
N ASP A 123 4.42 -25.11 33.77
CA ASP A 123 5.51 -26.08 33.83
C ASP A 123 5.15 -27.39 33.08
N ASN A 124 3.87 -27.65 32.83
CA ASN A 124 3.42 -28.79 32.04
C ASN A 124 3.44 -28.48 30.53
N ASP A 125 4.28 -29.20 29.80
CA ASP A 125 4.50 -29.06 28.36
C ASP A 125 3.23 -29.27 27.53
N GLU A 126 2.44 -30.29 27.86
CA GLU A 126 1.21 -30.63 27.14
C GLU A 126 0.19 -29.49 27.23
N TYR A 127 0.07 -28.87 28.41
CA TYR A 127 -0.83 -27.74 28.63
C TYR A 127 -0.39 -26.48 27.90
N VAL A 128 0.91 -26.20 27.84
CA VAL A 128 1.45 -25.09 27.04
C VAL A 128 1.12 -25.29 25.56
N ILE A 129 1.37 -26.49 25.03
CA ILE A 129 1.12 -26.82 23.62
C ILE A 129 -0.37 -26.71 23.31
N GLU A 130 -1.23 -27.34 24.12
CA GLU A 130 -2.68 -27.34 23.92
C GLU A 130 -3.26 -25.92 23.98
N ALA A 131 -2.87 -25.12 24.98
CA ALA A 131 -3.35 -23.75 25.15
C ALA A 131 -3.01 -22.86 23.94
N VAL A 132 -1.76 -22.94 23.47
CA VAL A 132 -1.29 -22.14 22.34
C VAL A 132 -1.94 -22.60 21.02
N GLN A 133 -2.05 -23.90 20.79
CA GLN A 133 -2.72 -24.45 19.59
C GLN A 133 -4.21 -24.10 19.58
N HIS A 134 -4.89 -24.22 20.71
CA HIS A 134 -6.29 -23.83 20.85
C HIS A 134 -6.49 -22.33 20.55
N MET A 135 -5.62 -21.46 21.09
CA MET A 135 -5.64 -20.03 20.79
C MET A 135 -5.49 -19.77 19.28
N ILE A 136 -4.49 -20.38 18.64
CA ILE A 136 -4.23 -20.22 17.19
C ILE A 136 -5.45 -20.61 16.36
N LEU A 137 -6.07 -21.75 16.69
CA LEU A 137 -7.23 -22.26 15.99
C LEU A 137 -8.44 -21.34 16.14
N LYS A 138 -8.68 -20.81 17.36
CA LYS A 138 -9.77 -19.85 17.63
C LYS A 138 -9.54 -18.47 16.98
N GLU A 139 -8.29 -18.05 16.81
CA GLU A 139 -7.95 -16.84 16.06
C GLU A 139 -8.05 -17.04 14.53
N GLY A 140 -8.35 -18.25 14.06
CA GLY A 140 -8.52 -18.57 12.63
C GLY A 140 -7.20 -18.62 11.85
N ILE A 141 -6.06 -18.75 12.54
CA ILE A 141 -4.74 -18.79 11.91
C ILE A 141 -4.50 -20.21 11.38
N ARG A 142 -4.83 -20.45 10.12
CA ARG A 142 -4.69 -21.76 9.48
C ARG A 142 -3.28 -22.07 8.98
N ARG A 143 -2.50 -21.04 8.64
CA ARG A 143 -1.13 -21.18 8.15
C ARG A 143 -0.16 -20.79 9.26
N VAL A 144 0.63 -21.76 9.70
CA VAL A 144 1.65 -21.61 10.75
C VAL A 144 2.64 -20.49 10.39
N ASP A 145 3.00 -20.34 9.11
CA ASP A 145 3.95 -19.31 8.65
C ASP A 145 3.49 -17.86 8.87
N LEU A 146 2.18 -17.64 9.11
CA LEU A 146 1.65 -16.31 9.41
C LEU A 146 1.84 -15.90 10.87
N ILE A 147 2.15 -16.85 11.76
CA ILE A 147 2.29 -16.63 13.20
C ILE A 147 3.18 -15.42 13.52
N PRO A 148 4.38 -15.26 12.93
CA PRO A 148 5.27 -14.16 13.30
C PRO A 148 4.76 -12.75 12.96
N LYS A 149 3.74 -12.62 12.10
CA LYS A 149 3.18 -11.34 11.65
C LYS A 149 2.22 -10.71 12.66
N TYR A 150 1.69 -11.48 13.61
CA TYR A 150 0.66 -11.03 14.55
C TYR A 150 1.22 -10.38 15.82
N ASP A 151 0.37 -9.57 16.47
CA ASP A 151 0.64 -9.05 17.82
C ASP A 151 0.20 -10.06 18.89
N TRP A 152 1.16 -10.86 19.32
CA TRP A 152 0.99 -11.90 20.32
C TRP A 152 0.72 -11.40 21.73
N LYS A 153 1.17 -10.19 22.10
CA LYS A 153 0.85 -9.64 23.42
C LYS A 153 -0.66 -9.49 23.57
N LYS A 154 -1.32 -8.86 22.60
CA LYS A 154 -2.78 -8.67 22.59
C LYS A 154 -3.53 -10.00 22.57
N ARG A 155 -3.07 -10.97 21.76
CA ARG A 155 -3.72 -12.28 21.62
C ARG A 155 -3.59 -13.12 22.89
N LEU A 156 -2.38 -13.25 23.44
CA LEU A 156 -2.17 -14.02 24.66
C LEU A 156 -2.95 -13.44 25.86
N LEU A 157 -3.10 -12.10 25.94
CA LEU A 157 -3.95 -11.46 26.94
C LEU A 157 -5.44 -11.77 26.74
N LYS A 158 -5.94 -11.75 25.49
CA LYS A 158 -7.34 -12.08 25.16
C LYS A 158 -7.75 -13.47 25.66
N TYR A 159 -6.84 -14.44 25.63
CA TYR A 159 -7.09 -15.82 26.08
C TYR A 159 -6.59 -16.09 27.52
N ASN A 160 -6.19 -15.06 28.28
CA ASN A 160 -5.67 -15.19 29.64
C ASN A 160 -4.43 -16.11 29.79
N ILE A 161 -3.68 -16.33 28.71
CA ILE A 161 -2.49 -17.19 28.69
C ILE A 161 -1.18 -16.39 28.60
N TYR A 162 -1.22 -15.06 28.75
CA TYR A 162 -0.03 -14.20 28.67
C TYR A 162 1.10 -14.60 29.63
N ASN A 163 0.75 -15.09 30.81
CA ASN A 163 1.72 -15.49 31.83
C ASN A 163 2.52 -16.74 31.42
N VAL A 164 2.12 -17.50 30.39
CA VAL A 164 2.92 -18.60 29.85
C VAL A 164 4.32 -18.14 29.42
N LEU A 165 4.44 -16.88 29.03
CA LEU A 165 5.71 -16.30 28.58
C LEU A 165 6.76 -16.20 29.69
N SER A 166 6.38 -16.25 30.98
CA SER A 166 7.36 -16.22 32.08
C SER A 166 8.33 -17.40 32.01
N ARG A 167 7.85 -18.58 31.58
CA ARG A 167 8.65 -19.79 31.33
C ARG A 167 9.65 -19.63 30.18
N PHE A 168 9.42 -18.67 29.29
CA PHE A 168 10.17 -18.48 28.05
C PHE A 168 10.94 -17.15 28.04
N ASP A 169 11.36 -16.65 29.21
CA ASP A 169 12.06 -15.36 29.37
C ASP A 169 11.34 -14.19 28.69
N TRP A 170 10.00 -14.21 28.75
CA TRP A 170 9.14 -13.24 28.08
C TRP A 170 9.31 -13.20 26.54
N SER A 171 9.84 -14.27 25.94
CA SER A 171 10.08 -14.38 24.51
C SER A 171 8.97 -15.15 23.79
N VAL A 172 8.21 -14.41 22.97
CA VAL A 172 7.20 -14.96 22.07
C VAL A 172 7.81 -15.96 21.08
N TYR A 173 9.02 -15.68 20.58
CA TYR A 173 9.72 -16.62 19.70
C TYR A 173 9.99 -17.95 20.41
N LYS A 174 10.52 -17.92 21.65
CA LYS A 174 10.83 -19.14 22.40
C LYS A 174 9.57 -19.98 22.63
N LEU A 175 8.45 -19.34 22.97
CA LEU A 175 7.14 -20.00 23.09
C LEU A 175 6.74 -20.71 21.79
N PHE A 176 6.77 -20.01 20.65
CA PHE A 176 6.34 -20.61 19.38
C PHE A 176 7.34 -21.62 18.81
N ASN A 177 8.64 -21.46 19.07
CA ASN A 177 9.63 -22.47 18.74
C ASN A 177 9.48 -23.72 19.63
N PHE A 178 9.00 -23.58 20.86
CA PHE A 178 8.65 -24.73 21.69
C PHE A 178 7.42 -25.47 21.15
N VAL A 179 6.35 -24.75 20.79
CA VAL A 179 5.10 -25.35 20.28
C VAL A 179 5.25 -25.88 18.84
N TYR A 180 6.08 -25.23 18.02
CA TYR A 180 6.38 -25.61 16.64
C TYR A 180 7.89 -25.63 16.39
N PRO A 181 8.60 -26.67 16.86
CA PRO A 181 10.06 -26.77 16.75
C PRO A 181 10.58 -26.56 15.33
N GLY A 182 11.55 -25.64 15.18
CA GLY A 182 12.27 -25.41 13.93
C GLY A 182 11.46 -24.73 12.82
N ARG A 183 10.19 -24.36 13.07
CA ARG A 183 9.34 -23.71 12.05
C ARG A 183 9.61 -22.22 11.88
N PHE A 184 10.20 -21.58 12.87
CA PHE A 184 10.40 -20.14 12.87
C PHE A 184 11.84 -19.78 13.18
N HIS A 185 12.24 -18.59 12.73
CA HIS A 185 13.47 -17.95 13.15
C HIS A 185 13.16 -16.75 14.06
N PRO A 186 14.03 -16.38 15.03
CA PRO A 186 13.83 -15.18 15.85
C PRO A 186 13.60 -13.92 15.02
N SER A 187 14.25 -13.84 13.85
CA SER A 187 14.11 -12.70 12.93
C SER A 187 12.71 -12.50 12.38
N ASP A 188 11.89 -13.56 12.31
CA ASP A 188 10.53 -13.50 11.76
C ASP A 188 9.57 -12.70 12.63
N PHE A 189 9.80 -12.67 13.95
CA PHE A 189 8.92 -11.98 14.90
C PHE A 189 9.25 -10.48 14.96
N ARG A 190 8.21 -9.64 15.14
CA ARG A 190 8.34 -8.16 15.19
C ARG A 190 8.97 -7.62 16.48
N TYR A 191 9.23 -8.46 17.49
CA TYR A 191 9.62 -8.01 18.82
C TYR A 191 11.12 -7.67 18.95
N LYS A 192 11.43 -6.75 19.88
CA LYS A 192 12.79 -6.26 20.18
C LYS A 192 13.76 -7.36 20.64
N THR A 193 13.26 -8.51 21.07
CA THR A 193 14.06 -9.59 21.66
C THR A 193 15.06 -10.23 20.70
N LYS A 194 14.84 -10.16 19.37
CA LYS A 194 15.80 -10.67 18.37
C LYS A 194 17.13 -9.90 18.30
N TRP A 195 17.21 -8.74 18.96
CA TRP A 195 18.44 -7.95 19.09
C TRP A 195 19.09 -8.05 20.47
N LYS A 196 18.45 -8.73 21.43
CA LYS A 196 18.90 -8.80 22.84
C LYS A 196 19.78 -10.03 23.14
N THR A 197 20.34 -10.68 22.13
CA THR A 197 21.22 -11.82 22.34
C THR A 197 22.62 -11.36 22.73
N ASN A 198 23.29 -12.10 23.62
CA ASN A 198 24.64 -11.77 24.09
C ASN A 198 25.70 -12.06 23.01
N LEU A 199 25.38 -12.90 22.04
CA LEU A 199 26.27 -13.33 20.97
C LEU A 199 26.10 -12.43 19.74
N ARG A 200 27.15 -11.66 19.43
CA ARG A 200 27.17 -10.75 18.26
C ARG A 200 26.89 -11.47 16.95
N GLN A 201 27.34 -12.71 16.80
CA GLN A 201 27.15 -13.50 15.58
C GLN A 201 25.66 -13.81 15.32
N GLU A 202 24.89 -14.16 16.36
CA GLU A 202 23.45 -14.38 16.22
C GLU A 202 22.69 -13.12 15.80
N VAL A 203 23.09 -11.95 16.33
CA VAL A 203 22.51 -10.65 15.93
C VAL A 203 22.72 -10.41 14.44
N LEU A 204 23.91 -10.75 13.94
CA LEU A 204 24.27 -10.59 12.54
C LEU A 204 23.54 -11.59 11.63
N ASP A 205 23.42 -12.85 12.02
CA ASP A 205 22.64 -13.84 11.29
C ASP A 205 21.15 -13.49 11.22
N ASN A 206 20.60 -13.01 12.35
CA ASN A 206 19.25 -12.45 12.41
C ASN A 206 19.08 -11.25 11.46
N ALA A 207 20.06 -10.35 11.43
CA ALA A 207 20.05 -9.18 10.56
C ALA A 207 20.11 -9.58 9.08
N TYR A 208 20.97 -10.53 8.72
CA TYR A 208 21.07 -11.02 7.33
C TYR A 208 19.76 -11.64 6.87
N ARG A 209 19.20 -12.59 7.64
CA ARG A 209 17.92 -13.24 7.30
C ARG A 209 16.79 -12.23 7.13
N LEU A 210 16.75 -11.22 8.01
CA LEU A 210 15.74 -10.17 7.91
C LEU A 210 15.94 -9.31 6.65
N MET A 211 17.18 -8.91 6.35
CA MET A 211 17.48 -8.15 5.12
C MET A 211 17.15 -8.94 3.87
N ASP A 212 17.61 -10.19 3.77
CA ASP A 212 17.37 -11.07 2.62
C ASP A 212 15.88 -11.27 2.37
N LYS A 213 15.12 -11.64 3.41
CA LYS A 213 13.67 -11.75 3.34
C LYS A 213 13.00 -10.45 2.86
N THR A 214 13.33 -9.32 3.48
CA THR A 214 12.73 -8.03 3.13
C THR A 214 13.08 -7.59 1.71
N PHE A 215 14.33 -7.77 1.28
CA PHE A 215 14.76 -7.40 -0.06
C PHE A 215 14.11 -8.29 -1.13
N ASN A 216 13.98 -9.59 -0.87
CA ASN A 216 13.29 -10.54 -1.75
C ASN A 216 11.79 -10.26 -1.83
N GLU A 217 11.11 -10.01 -0.70
CA GLU A 217 9.68 -9.65 -0.67
C GLU A 217 9.39 -8.33 -1.43
N ASN A 218 10.33 -7.38 -1.43
CA ASN A 218 10.22 -6.11 -2.16
C ASN A 218 10.85 -6.17 -3.57
N GLN A 219 11.33 -7.34 -4.02
CA GLN A 219 11.96 -7.55 -5.32
C GLN A 219 13.08 -6.55 -5.63
N LEU A 220 13.90 -6.21 -4.62
CA LEU A 220 14.96 -5.24 -4.78
C LEU A 220 16.15 -5.85 -5.55
N THR A 221 16.55 -5.17 -6.61
CA THR A 221 17.79 -5.46 -7.35
C THR A 221 19.01 -5.05 -6.53
N ARG A 222 20.19 -5.59 -6.89
CA ARG A 222 21.46 -5.23 -6.24
C ARG A 222 21.71 -3.72 -6.30
N GLU A 223 21.43 -3.09 -7.44
CA GLU A 223 21.61 -1.66 -7.67
C GLU A 223 20.69 -0.84 -6.75
N GLN A 224 19.44 -1.26 -6.59
CA GLN A 224 18.50 -0.61 -5.66
C GLN A 224 18.95 -0.76 -4.21
N ILE A 225 19.46 -1.94 -3.80
CA ILE A 225 20.00 -2.18 -2.46
C ILE A 225 21.18 -1.24 -2.17
N LEU A 226 22.09 -1.06 -3.14
CA LEU A 226 23.21 -0.12 -3.03
C LEU A 226 22.75 1.32 -2.79
N LEU A 227 21.59 1.72 -3.33
CA LEU A 227 21.05 3.07 -3.18
C LEU A 227 20.25 3.31 -1.89
N LEU A 228 19.95 2.27 -1.10
CA LEU A 228 19.18 2.40 0.14
C LEU A 228 19.85 3.35 1.15
N ASN A 229 19.12 4.30 1.70
CA ASN A 229 19.61 5.19 2.76
C ASN A 229 18.86 4.91 4.08
N CYS A 230 19.20 5.62 5.17
CA CYS A 230 18.52 5.42 6.47
C CYS A 230 16.98 5.55 6.37
N SER A 231 16.48 6.46 5.54
CA SER A 231 15.04 6.62 5.31
C SER A 231 14.46 5.40 4.58
N SER A 232 15.15 4.88 3.56
CA SER A 232 14.75 3.66 2.86
C SER A 232 14.71 2.46 3.80
N PHE A 233 15.73 2.28 4.66
CA PHE A 233 15.71 1.22 5.69
C PHE A 233 14.54 1.39 6.67
N ARG A 234 14.18 2.63 7.04
CA ARG A 234 13.00 2.89 7.87
C ARG A 234 11.69 2.51 7.16
N GLN A 235 11.54 2.89 5.90
CA GLN A 235 10.37 2.54 5.09
C GLN A 235 10.20 1.03 4.93
N LEU A 236 11.32 0.30 4.83
CA LEU A 236 11.36 -1.17 4.78
C LEU A 236 11.17 -1.84 6.16
N GLY A 237 10.97 -1.08 7.24
CA GLY A 237 10.81 -1.63 8.59
C GLY A 237 12.10 -2.17 9.23
N LEU A 238 13.25 -1.84 8.65
CA LEU A 238 14.58 -2.33 9.04
C LEU A 238 15.32 -1.39 10.00
N ILE A 239 14.69 -0.31 10.47
CA ILE A 239 15.37 0.71 11.31
C ILE A 239 15.88 0.16 12.64
N SER A 240 15.11 -0.71 13.31
CA SER A 240 15.55 -1.30 14.58
C SER A 240 16.75 -2.23 14.40
N MET A 241 16.77 -2.96 13.28
CA MET A 241 17.89 -3.83 12.89
C MET A 241 19.14 -2.99 12.65
N LEU A 242 18.98 -1.90 11.89
CA LEU A 242 20.07 -1.01 11.55
C LEU A 242 20.72 -0.39 12.80
N LEU A 243 19.90 0.07 13.76
CA LEU A 243 20.37 0.65 15.01
C LEU A 243 21.07 -0.38 15.91
N ALA A 244 20.52 -1.59 16.01
CA ALA A 244 21.02 -2.61 16.93
C ALA A 244 22.25 -3.36 16.40
N ALA A 245 22.28 -3.71 15.11
CA ALA A 245 23.32 -4.55 14.53
C ALA A 245 24.46 -3.75 13.88
N PHE A 246 24.20 -2.51 13.45
CA PHE A 246 25.10 -1.74 12.58
C PHE A 246 25.29 -0.28 13.01
N ASP A 247 25.01 0.05 14.27
CA ASP A 247 25.17 1.40 14.84
C ASP A 247 24.41 2.49 14.06
N GLY A 248 23.30 2.14 13.41
CA GLY A 248 22.54 3.07 12.58
C GLY A 248 23.15 3.37 11.21
N ASN A 249 24.21 2.64 10.79
CA ASN A 249 24.95 2.92 9.56
C ASN A 249 24.53 2.01 8.38
N PRO A 250 23.86 2.54 7.34
CA PRO A 250 23.45 1.74 6.17
C PRO A 250 24.61 1.15 5.39
N LEU A 251 25.78 1.80 5.41
CA LEU A 251 26.94 1.31 4.66
C LEU A 251 27.47 0.02 5.28
N LYS A 252 27.53 -0.07 6.62
CA LYS A 252 27.90 -1.31 7.34
C LYS A 252 26.88 -2.42 7.09
N ALA A 253 25.59 -2.09 7.08
CA ALA A 253 24.54 -3.07 6.79
C ALA A 253 24.66 -3.65 5.37
N LYS A 254 24.93 -2.80 4.37
CA LYS A 254 25.17 -3.23 2.97
C LYS A 254 26.45 -4.04 2.83
N GLU A 255 27.52 -3.62 3.50
CA GLU A 255 28.78 -4.36 3.56
C GLU A 255 28.55 -5.77 4.07
N PHE A 256 27.87 -5.89 5.20
CA PHE A 256 27.57 -7.19 5.77
C PHE A 256 26.64 -8.02 4.88
N TYR A 257 25.64 -7.41 4.26
CA TYR A 257 24.75 -8.13 3.35
C TYR A 257 25.47 -8.71 2.12
N LEU A 258 26.37 -7.92 1.50
CA LEU A 258 27.02 -8.29 0.23
C LEU A 258 28.31 -9.09 0.42
N TYR A 259 29.08 -8.81 1.47
CA TYR A 259 30.42 -9.38 1.67
C TYR A 259 30.55 -10.21 2.96
N LYS A 260 29.52 -10.22 3.82
CA LYS A 260 29.57 -10.89 5.14
C LYS A 260 30.67 -10.38 6.06
N THR A 261 31.18 -9.17 5.82
CA THR A 261 32.17 -8.48 6.66
C THR A 261 31.58 -7.26 7.35
N ILE A 262 32.22 -6.79 8.42
CA ILE A 262 31.84 -5.55 9.11
C ILE A 262 33.09 -4.71 9.37
N GLY A 263 33.11 -3.50 8.82
CA GLY A 263 34.20 -2.56 9.03
C GLY A 263 35.45 -2.86 8.21
N ASN A 264 35.36 -3.72 7.19
CA ASN A 264 36.48 -3.97 6.30
C ASN A 264 36.70 -2.77 5.37
N SER A 265 37.83 -2.08 5.52
CA SER A 265 38.15 -0.86 4.78
C SER A 265 38.13 -1.03 3.26
N GLN A 266 38.59 -2.18 2.74
CA GLN A 266 38.62 -2.45 1.31
C GLN A 266 37.19 -2.60 0.75
N ASN A 267 36.36 -3.43 1.39
CA ASN A 267 34.96 -3.64 0.98
C ASN A 267 34.14 -2.36 1.09
N LEU A 268 34.36 -1.56 2.15
CA LEU A 268 33.70 -0.27 2.31
C LEU A 268 34.10 0.73 1.23
N ASN A 269 35.38 0.77 0.84
CA ASN A 269 35.83 1.65 -0.24
C ASN A 269 35.26 1.21 -1.59
N PHE A 270 35.27 -0.09 -1.88
CA PHE A 270 34.66 -0.65 -3.08
C PHE A 270 33.16 -0.30 -3.14
N LEU A 271 32.42 -0.49 -2.05
CA LEU A 271 31.02 -0.12 -1.95
C LEU A 271 30.76 1.37 -2.14
N LYS A 272 31.59 2.24 -1.58
CA LYS A 272 31.45 3.69 -1.78
C LYS A 272 31.60 4.05 -3.26
N THR A 273 32.57 3.44 -3.94
CA THR A 273 32.78 3.63 -5.39
C THR A 273 31.59 3.11 -6.20
N GLU A 274 31.11 1.90 -5.92
CA GLU A 274 29.92 1.35 -6.60
C GLU A 274 28.67 2.20 -6.35
N ILE A 275 28.43 2.63 -5.11
CA ILE A 275 27.29 3.50 -4.77
C ILE A 275 27.39 4.83 -5.51
N LYS A 276 28.60 5.39 -5.65
CA LYS A 276 28.83 6.62 -6.41
C LYS A 276 28.48 6.41 -7.89
N MET A 277 29.00 5.37 -8.51
CA MET A 277 28.69 5.03 -9.90
C MET A 277 27.19 4.81 -10.12
N GLN A 278 26.52 4.09 -9.23
CA GLN A 278 25.08 3.84 -9.33
C GLN A 278 24.24 5.10 -9.16
N LYS A 279 24.67 6.03 -8.28
CA LYS A 279 24.03 7.34 -8.16
C LYS A 279 24.19 8.17 -9.42
N GLU A 280 25.37 8.14 -10.03
CA GLU A 280 25.66 8.84 -11.30
C GLU A 280 24.79 8.28 -12.43
N GLN A 281 24.71 6.95 -12.58
CA GLN A 281 23.84 6.29 -13.56
C GLN A 281 22.36 6.63 -13.36
N LEU A 282 21.88 6.61 -12.11
CA LEU A 282 20.50 7.02 -11.82
C LEU A 282 20.28 8.49 -12.19
N GLU A 283 21.21 9.38 -11.84
CA GLU A 283 21.14 10.79 -12.19
C GLU A 283 21.13 11.01 -13.71
N ASP A 284 21.99 10.31 -14.43
CA ASP A 284 22.06 10.32 -15.90
C ASP A 284 20.75 9.86 -16.53
N SER A 285 20.14 8.79 -16.00
CA SER A 285 18.84 8.30 -16.47
C SER A 285 17.73 9.35 -16.25
N LEU A 286 17.76 10.07 -15.13
CA LEU A 286 16.79 11.12 -14.82
C LEU A 286 16.96 12.34 -15.74
N ILE A 287 18.21 12.73 -16.01
CA ILE A 287 18.54 13.78 -16.96
C ILE A 287 18.05 13.39 -18.36
N LEU A 288 18.39 12.18 -18.83
CA LEU A 288 17.97 11.68 -20.13
C LEU A 288 16.44 11.67 -20.27
N ASN A 289 15.71 11.18 -19.27
CA ASN A 289 14.26 11.19 -19.28
C ASN A 289 13.69 12.61 -19.31
N ARG A 290 14.31 13.56 -18.60
CA ARG A 290 13.90 14.97 -18.64
C ARG A 290 14.15 15.59 -20.00
N LEU A 291 15.28 15.27 -20.65
CA LEU A 291 15.63 15.75 -21.99
C LEU A 291 14.64 15.21 -23.04
N LYS A 292 14.29 13.92 -22.98
CA LYS A 292 13.28 13.31 -23.85
C LYS A 292 11.92 14.02 -23.80
N GLN A 293 11.52 14.52 -22.63
CA GLN A 293 10.24 15.23 -22.47
C GLN A 293 10.21 16.60 -23.16
N VAL A 294 11.37 17.23 -23.37
CA VAL A 294 11.47 18.59 -23.94
C VAL A 294 12.11 18.62 -25.32
N SER A 295 12.59 17.47 -25.81
CA SER A 295 13.18 17.35 -27.14
C SER A 295 12.13 17.20 -28.24
N THR A 296 12.39 17.82 -29.39
CA THR A 296 11.73 17.52 -30.66
C THR A 296 12.77 16.89 -31.58
N GLY A 297 12.71 15.57 -31.76
CA GLY A 297 13.79 14.81 -32.39
C GLY A 297 15.10 14.91 -31.60
N LYS A 298 16.20 15.29 -32.28
CA LYS A 298 17.53 15.51 -31.64
C LYS A 298 17.68 16.88 -30.99
N PHE A 299 16.73 17.79 -31.22
CA PHE A 299 16.87 19.20 -30.87
C PHE A 299 16.05 19.56 -29.63
N ILE A 300 16.58 20.47 -28.83
CA ILE A 300 15.86 21.10 -27.72
C ILE A 300 15.73 22.58 -28.03
N TYR A 301 14.48 23.00 -28.26
CA TYR A 301 14.13 24.38 -28.58
C TYR A 301 13.57 25.09 -27.35
N ASN A 302 13.95 26.36 -27.17
CA ASN A 302 13.35 27.25 -26.19
C ASN A 302 13.22 26.63 -24.78
N LEU A 303 14.28 25.98 -24.28
CA LEU A 303 14.28 25.31 -22.97
C LEU A 303 13.79 26.23 -21.84
N HIS A 304 14.06 27.53 -21.94
CA HIS A 304 13.58 28.56 -21.01
C HIS A 304 12.04 28.64 -20.90
N ALA A 305 11.29 28.28 -21.94
CA ALA A 305 9.84 28.22 -21.90
C ALA A 305 9.34 27.10 -20.98
N ASN A 306 10.13 26.02 -20.80
CA ASN A 306 9.87 24.99 -19.81
C ASN A 306 10.71 25.22 -18.54
N HIS A 307 10.22 26.13 -17.69
CA HIS A 307 10.92 26.55 -16.47
C HIS A 307 11.31 25.38 -15.56
N SER A 308 10.47 24.34 -15.48
CA SER A 308 10.73 23.17 -14.63
C SER A 308 11.92 22.35 -15.12
N ALA A 309 11.96 22.03 -16.42
CA ALA A 309 13.05 21.29 -17.04
C ALA A 309 14.34 22.11 -17.07
N TYR A 310 14.25 23.41 -17.40
CA TYR A 310 15.38 24.33 -17.37
C TYR A 310 16.03 24.41 -15.98
N SER A 311 15.23 24.63 -14.94
CA SER A 311 15.73 24.73 -13.56
C SER A 311 16.34 23.41 -13.07
N PHE A 312 15.76 22.27 -13.47
CA PHE A 312 16.31 20.96 -13.18
C PHE A 312 17.68 20.77 -13.85
N LEU A 313 17.78 20.95 -15.17
CA LEU A 313 19.02 20.78 -15.92
C LEU A 313 20.09 21.78 -15.48
N LYS A 314 19.71 23.03 -15.18
CA LYS A 314 20.63 24.06 -14.64
C LYS A 314 21.30 23.61 -13.35
N ARG A 315 20.54 23.03 -12.39
CA ARG A 315 21.10 22.52 -11.13
C ARG A 315 22.09 21.38 -11.36
N HIS A 316 21.77 20.45 -12.26
CA HIS A 316 22.65 19.33 -12.61
C HIS A 316 23.91 19.79 -13.36
N ALA A 317 23.79 20.77 -14.25
CA ALA A 317 24.92 21.37 -14.96
C ALA A 317 25.87 22.08 -13.97
N GLN A 318 25.32 22.88 -13.04
CA GLN A 318 26.08 23.52 -11.97
C GLN A 318 26.80 22.50 -11.08
N LYS A 319 26.11 21.42 -10.68
CA LYS A 319 26.69 20.34 -9.87
C LYS A 319 27.88 19.67 -10.57
N ARG A 320 27.85 19.56 -11.90
CA ARG A 320 28.92 18.98 -12.73
C ARG A 320 29.95 19.99 -13.21
N ASN A 321 29.81 21.27 -12.85
CA ASN A 321 30.66 22.36 -13.32
C ASN A 321 30.75 22.47 -14.86
N VAL A 322 29.64 22.22 -15.55
CA VAL A 322 29.52 22.34 -17.02
C VAL A 322 28.42 23.32 -17.38
N THR A 323 28.44 23.83 -18.61
CA THR A 323 27.31 24.64 -19.09
C THR A 323 26.08 23.75 -19.36
N ILE A 324 24.89 24.34 -19.36
CA ILE A 324 23.66 23.60 -19.72
C ILE A 324 23.78 23.02 -21.14
N ARG A 325 24.43 23.76 -22.05
CA ARG A 325 24.67 23.31 -23.43
C ARG A 325 25.56 22.06 -23.44
N ASP A 326 26.68 22.09 -22.74
CA ASP A 326 27.60 20.95 -22.68
C ASP A 326 26.95 19.73 -22.03
N LEU A 327 26.16 19.94 -20.97
CA LEU A 327 25.38 18.88 -20.35
C LEU A 327 24.42 18.24 -21.35
N ILE A 328 23.65 19.04 -22.10
CA ILE A 328 22.71 18.53 -23.11
C ILE A 328 23.45 17.75 -24.21
N ASN A 329 24.60 18.26 -24.65
CA ASN A 329 25.44 17.64 -25.67
C ASN A 329 26.00 16.28 -25.22
N GLN A 330 26.36 16.12 -23.93
CA GLN A 330 26.82 14.83 -23.37
C GLN A 330 25.80 13.70 -23.54
N PHE A 331 24.50 14.03 -23.57
CA PHE A 331 23.42 13.06 -23.79
C PHE A 331 22.98 12.95 -25.27
N GLY A 332 23.75 13.53 -26.20
CA GLY A 332 23.51 13.42 -27.65
C GLY A 332 22.45 14.37 -28.22
N TYR A 333 21.93 15.30 -27.41
CA TYR A 333 20.97 16.31 -27.84
C TYR A 333 21.67 17.62 -28.24
N ILE A 334 21.01 18.44 -29.05
CA ILE A 334 21.53 19.74 -29.48
C ILE A 334 20.63 20.85 -28.94
N TYR A 335 21.20 21.73 -28.10
CA TYR A 335 20.49 22.90 -27.58
C TYR A 335 20.56 24.07 -28.55
N LYS A 336 19.41 24.49 -29.09
CA LYS A 336 19.30 25.59 -30.06
C LYS A 336 18.68 26.83 -29.42
N THR A 337 19.41 27.94 -29.43
CA THR A 337 18.90 29.23 -28.96
C THR A 337 18.45 30.09 -30.14
N ALA A 338 17.32 30.79 -30.01
CA ALA A 338 16.78 31.62 -31.09
C ALA A 338 17.79 32.68 -31.58
N ARG A 339 18.61 33.24 -30.68
CA ARG A 339 19.61 34.27 -31.00
C ARG A 339 20.74 33.80 -31.93
N GLU A 340 21.13 32.53 -31.86
CA GLU A 340 22.27 32.01 -32.65
C GLU A 340 21.85 31.51 -34.04
N ASP A 341 20.60 31.02 -34.21
CA ASP A 341 20.10 30.49 -35.50
C ASP A 341 19.63 31.60 -36.48
N HIS A 342 19.54 32.87 -36.06
CA HIS A 342 19.02 33.96 -36.90
C HIS A 342 19.89 34.33 -38.12
N ALA A 343 21.17 33.95 -38.14
CA ALA A 343 22.15 34.47 -39.10
C ALA A 343 22.30 33.66 -40.40
N ALA A 344 21.65 32.50 -40.55
CA ALA A 344 21.99 31.53 -41.61
C ALA A 344 20.81 31.00 -42.44
N LEU A 345 19.61 31.57 -42.33
CA LEU A 345 18.42 31.05 -43.02
C LEU A 345 18.12 31.80 -44.33
N ASN A 346 18.03 31.07 -45.44
CA ASN A 346 17.53 31.61 -46.71
C ASN A 346 15.99 31.71 -46.69
N PRO A 347 15.40 32.91 -46.82
CA PRO A 347 13.93 33.08 -46.84
C PRO A 347 13.24 32.28 -47.94
N GLU A 348 13.87 32.11 -49.11
CA GLU A 348 13.30 31.40 -50.26
C GLU A 348 13.10 29.91 -49.97
N GLU A 349 14.01 29.29 -49.22
CA GLU A 349 13.88 27.88 -48.81
C GLU A 349 12.70 27.68 -47.85
N ILE A 350 12.50 28.63 -46.92
CA ILE A 350 11.35 28.63 -46.02
C ILE A 350 10.04 28.75 -46.82
N TRP A 351 10.01 29.61 -47.83
CA TRP A 351 8.87 29.80 -48.72
C TRP A 351 8.51 28.50 -49.47
N GLU A 352 9.49 27.84 -50.07
CA GLU A 352 9.27 26.59 -50.82
C GLU A 352 8.84 25.42 -49.90
N LEU A 353 9.40 25.33 -48.69
CA LEU A 353 8.95 24.33 -47.71
C LEU A 353 7.54 24.64 -47.19
N ARG A 354 7.17 25.92 -47.03
CA ARG A 354 5.79 26.31 -46.68
C ARG A 354 4.80 25.98 -47.79
N LYS A 355 5.14 26.19 -49.07
CA LYS A 355 4.30 25.73 -50.20
C LYS A 355 4.06 24.23 -50.18
N LYS A 356 5.06 23.44 -49.79
CA LYS A 356 4.94 21.99 -49.55
C LYS A 356 4.16 21.61 -48.29
N ARG A 357 3.55 22.59 -47.61
CA ARG A 357 2.70 22.48 -46.40
C ARG A 357 3.44 22.03 -45.14
N HIS A 358 4.76 22.20 -45.07
CA HIS A 358 5.48 21.89 -43.85
C HIS A 358 5.16 22.88 -42.72
N THR A 359 4.98 22.39 -41.51
CA THR A 359 4.82 23.24 -40.32
C THR A 359 6.13 23.95 -39.96
N TYR A 360 6.09 25.02 -39.16
CA TYR A 360 7.33 25.68 -38.71
C TYR A 360 8.25 24.74 -37.92
N VAL A 361 7.70 23.71 -37.28
CA VAL A 361 8.48 22.67 -36.58
C VAL A 361 9.21 21.77 -37.56
N GLU A 362 8.53 21.31 -38.61
CA GLU A 362 9.14 20.48 -39.66
C GLU A 362 10.15 21.26 -40.50
N ILE A 363 9.90 22.55 -40.77
CA ILE A 363 10.84 23.42 -41.47
C ILE A 363 12.10 23.62 -40.61
N ALA A 364 11.92 23.88 -39.32
CA ALA A 364 13.02 24.01 -38.39
C ALA A 364 13.86 22.73 -38.32
N GLU A 365 13.23 21.55 -38.33
CA GLU A 365 13.94 20.27 -38.38
C GLU A 365 14.74 20.10 -39.67
N LYS A 366 14.12 20.38 -40.84
CA LYS A 366 14.78 20.25 -42.16
C LYS A 366 15.93 21.23 -42.37
N LEU A 367 15.81 22.44 -41.85
CA LEU A 367 16.82 23.50 -41.97
C LEU A 367 17.78 23.55 -40.77
N GLY A 368 17.68 22.59 -39.84
CA GLY A 368 18.54 22.55 -38.65
C GLY A 368 18.44 23.79 -37.76
N SER A 369 17.27 24.43 -37.71
CA SER A 369 16.99 25.71 -37.05
C SER A 369 15.91 25.56 -35.97
N ASN A 370 15.49 26.68 -35.37
CA ASN A 370 14.46 26.76 -34.32
C ASN A 370 13.11 27.24 -34.91
N PRO A 371 11.96 26.62 -34.56
CA PRO A 371 10.64 27.05 -35.05
C PRO A 371 10.31 28.52 -34.79
N THR A 372 10.81 29.09 -33.68
CA THR A 372 10.68 30.52 -33.37
C THR A 372 11.50 31.37 -34.32
N THR A 373 12.70 30.93 -34.69
CA THR A 373 13.54 31.59 -35.69
C THR A 373 12.84 31.59 -37.05
N ILE A 374 12.28 30.46 -37.48
CA ILE A 374 11.46 30.39 -38.72
C ILE A 374 10.30 31.38 -38.66
N SER A 375 9.55 31.41 -37.55
CA SER A 375 8.42 32.34 -37.39
C SER A 375 8.85 33.81 -37.42
N LEU A 376 9.99 34.15 -36.85
CA LEU A 376 10.53 35.51 -36.84
C LEU A 376 11.04 35.93 -38.21
N THR A 377 11.75 35.04 -38.92
CA THR A 377 12.17 35.27 -40.32
C THR A 377 10.94 35.47 -41.20
N CYS A 378 9.91 34.63 -41.07
CA CYS A 378 8.66 34.81 -41.80
C CYS A 378 8.00 36.17 -41.52
N LYS A 379 7.97 36.59 -40.25
CA LYS A 379 7.43 37.90 -39.86
C LYS A 379 8.20 39.07 -40.46
N ARG A 380 9.53 38.97 -40.54
CA ARG A 380 10.41 40.03 -41.06
C ARG A 380 10.37 40.12 -42.59
N GLU A 381 10.51 39.00 -43.28
CA GLU A 381 10.65 38.95 -44.74
C GLU A 381 9.31 38.92 -45.48
N PHE A 382 8.30 38.25 -44.90
CA PHE A 382 6.98 38.08 -45.54
C PHE A 382 5.85 38.80 -44.78
N GLY A 383 6.18 39.54 -43.71
CA GLY A 383 5.20 40.21 -42.84
C GLY A 383 4.37 39.27 -41.95
N GLY A 384 4.62 37.94 -41.99
CA GLY A 384 3.90 36.88 -41.27
C GLY A 384 4.00 35.54 -42.00
N ASP A 385 2.98 34.67 -41.91
CA ASP A 385 3.03 33.38 -42.62
C ASP A 385 3.04 33.57 -44.14
N PRO A 386 4.03 33.01 -44.86
CA PRO A 386 4.13 32.99 -46.31
C PRO A 386 2.84 32.67 -47.07
N LEU A 387 2.04 31.73 -46.56
CA LEU A 387 0.85 31.26 -47.25
C LEU A 387 -0.35 32.22 -47.10
N ILE A 388 -0.23 33.26 -46.27
CA ILE A 388 -1.29 34.25 -46.08
C ILE A 388 -1.11 35.36 -47.12
N PRO A 389 -2.09 35.56 -48.02
CA PRO A 389 -1.97 36.57 -49.07
C PRO A 389 -2.04 37.99 -48.50
N ARG A 390 -1.34 38.92 -49.15
CA ARG A 390 -1.25 40.33 -48.74
C ARG A 390 -1.46 41.29 -49.92
N PRO A 391 -2.03 42.49 -49.70
CA PRO A 391 -2.57 43.02 -48.44
C PRO A 391 -3.78 42.23 -47.96
N ILE A 392 -3.80 41.81 -46.69
CA ILE A 392 -4.83 40.88 -46.16
C ILE A 392 -6.25 41.45 -46.29
N ASN A 393 -6.39 42.78 -46.25
CA ASN A 393 -7.66 43.49 -46.40
C ASN A 393 -8.34 43.23 -47.74
N ASN A 394 -7.57 42.85 -48.78
CA ASN A 394 -8.08 42.54 -50.12
C ASN A 394 -8.64 41.12 -50.21
N TYR A 395 -8.45 40.31 -49.17
CA TYR A 395 -8.88 38.92 -49.12
C TYR A 395 -9.93 38.73 -48.03
N ILE A 396 -10.76 37.71 -48.21
CA ILE A 396 -11.79 37.27 -47.28
C ILE A 396 -11.67 35.77 -47.10
N THR A 397 -11.84 35.27 -45.89
CA THR A 397 -11.87 33.82 -45.65
C THR A 397 -13.19 33.23 -46.12
N ILE A 398 -13.19 31.94 -46.49
CA ILE A 398 -14.45 31.27 -46.85
C ILE A 398 -15.48 31.37 -45.72
N GLN A 399 -15.04 31.21 -44.46
CA GLN A 399 -15.93 31.31 -43.32
C GLN A 399 -16.60 32.69 -43.26
N GLU A 400 -15.84 33.78 -43.42
CA GLU A 400 -16.40 35.13 -43.47
C GLU A 400 -17.35 35.33 -44.66
N VAL A 401 -17.09 34.73 -45.83
CA VAL A 401 -18.02 34.78 -46.97
C VAL A 401 -19.32 34.04 -46.64
N MET A 402 -19.22 32.86 -46.01
CA MET A 402 -20.39 32.08 -45.58
C MET A 402 -21.24 32.87 -44.58
N ASP A 403 -20.59 33.49 -43.59
CA ASP A 403 -21.27 34.21 -42.52
C ASP A 403 -21.89 35.53 -43.01
N THR A 404 -21.15 36.28 -43.83
CA THR A 404 -21.59 37.61 -44.32
C THR A 404 -22.65 37.49 -45.41
N HIS A 405 -22.54 36.48 -46.28
CA HIS A 405 -23.41 36.36 -47.44
C HIS A 405 -24.40 35.19 -47.36
N HIS A 406 -24.36 34.39 -46.29
CA HIS A 406 -25.23 33.23 -46.05
C HIS A 406 -25.22 32.21 -47.18
N VAL A 407 -24.04 31.95 -47.74
CA VAL A 407 -23.84 30.94 -48.80
C VAL A 407 -23.06 29.78 -48.22
N ASP A 408 -23.41 28.54 -48.56
CA ASP A 408 -22.72 27.36 -48.07
C ASP A 408 -21.34 27.18 -48.73
N HIS A 409 -20.44 26.50 -48.03
CA HIS A 409 -19.07 26.25 -48.47
C HIS A 409 -18.99 25.58 -49.86
N LYS A 410 -19.88 24.62 -50.15
CA LYS A 410 -19.86 23.86 -51.40
C LYS A 410 -20.15 24.76 -52.60
N THR A 411 -21.12 25.67 -52.45
CA THR A 411 -21.43 26.68 -53.47
C THR A 411 -20.28 27.65 -53.69
N ILE A 412 -19.66 28.16 -52.61
CA ILE A 412 -18.49 29.05 -52.73
C ILE A 412 -17.36 28.35 -53.49
N MET A 413 -17.09 27.08 -53.17
CA MET A 413 -16.04 26.32 -53.84
C MET A 413 -16.35 26.02 -55.31
N LYS A 414 -17.61 25.79 -55.65
CA LYS A 414 -18.04 25.66 -57.04
C LYS A 414 -17.76 26.95 -57.83
N LEU A 415 -18.12 28.11 -57.26
CA LEU A 415 -17.84 29.41 -57.89
C LEU A 415 -16.34 29.66 -58.08
N VAL A 416 -15.52 29.30 -57.09
CA VAL A 416 -14.05 29.41 -57.17
C VAL A 416 -13.51 28.56 -58.31
N GLN A 417 -13.96 27.31 -58.44
CA GLN A 417 -13.48 26.38 -59.46
C GLN A 417 -13.94 26.78 -60.87
N GLU A 418 -15.21 27.14 -61.03
CA GLU A 418 -15.79 27.51 -62.34
C GLU A 418 -15.21 28.81 -62.91
N ASN A 419 -14.78 29.73 -62.04
CA ASN A 419 -14.24 31.03 -62.45
C ASN A 419 -12.72 31.13 -62.29
N ASN A 420 -12.05 30.04 -61.94
CA ASN A 420 -10.59 29.97 -61.73
C ASN A 420 -10.06 31.10 -60.82
N LEU A 421 -10.74 31.32 -59.68
CA LEU A 421 -10.44 32.45 -58.80
C LEU A 421 -9.13 32.26 -58.03
N GLU A 422 -8.51 33.38 -57.67
CA GLU A 422 -7.31 33.39 -56.83
C GLU A 422 -7.62 32.79 -55.45
N ASN A 423 -6.92 31.70 -55.13
CA ASN A 423 -7.23 30.85 -53.97
C ASN A 423 -5.96 30.51 -53.18
N HIS A 424 -5.84 31.11 -52.00
CA HIS A 424 -4.72 30.89 -51.10
C HIS A 424 -5.13 29.99 -49.93
N LEU A 425 -4.49 28.83 -49.81
CA LEU A 425 -4.79 27.85 -48.78
C LEU A 425 -3.70 27.85 -47.70
N THR A 426 -4.10 28.07 -46.45
CA THR A 426 -3.27 27.83 -45.27
C THR A 426 -3.71 26.54 -44.56
N ILE A 427 -3.01 26.15 -43.49
CA ILE A 427 -3.39 25.00 -42.65
C ILE A 427 -4.77 25.19 -42.00
N ARG A 428 -5.17 26.44 -41.70
CA ARG A 428 -6.39 26.76 -40.95
C ARG A 428 -7.50 27.35 -41.82
N ASN A 429 -7.14 28.25 -42.72
CA ASN A 429 -8.08 29.08 -43.47
C ASN A 429 -7.79 29.03 -44.98
N ARG A 430 -8.84 29.25 -45.77
CA ARG A 430 -8.76 29.50 -47.21
C ARG A 430 -9.15 30.95 -47.49
N TYR A 431 -8.28 31.69 -48.15
CA TYR A 431 -8.43 33.10 -48.47
C TYR A 431 -8.74 33.27 -49.96
N LEU A 432 -9.79 34.02 -50.23
CA LEU A 432 -10.26 34.36 -51.58
C LEU A 432 -10.19 35.87 -51.77
N LYS A 433 -9.88 36.33 -52.98
CA LYS A 433 -9.80 37.76 -53.26
C LYS A 433 -11.19 38.39 -53.27
N LYS A 434 -11.42 39.41 -52.45
CA LYS A 434 -12.73 40.07 -52.27
C LYS A 434 -13.30 40.58 -53.60
N SER A 435 -12.45 41.19 -54.42
CA SER A 435 -12.84 41.76 -55.72
C SER A 435 -13.36 40.71 -56.70
N GLU A 436 -12.99 39.45 -56.52
CA GLU A 436 -13.39 38.34 -57.40
C GLU A 436 -14.61 37.59 -56.84
N ILE A 437 -14.54 37.17 -55.58
CA ILE A 437 -15.57 36.29 -55.00
C ILE A 437 -16.86 37.03 -54.65
N ILE A 438 -16.79 38.27 -54.12
CA ILE A 438 -17.98 38.99 -53.65
C ILE A 438 -18.96 39.28 -54.80
N PRO A 439 -18.53 39.81 -55.98
CA PRO A 439 -19.44 40.03 -57.09
C PRO A 439 -20.10 38.75 -57.59
N LEU A 440 -19.36 37.63 -57.63
CA LEU A 440 -19.89 36.33 -58.06
C LEU A 440 -20.90 35.77 -57.07
N VAL A 441 -20.65 35.91 -55.77
CA VAL A 441 -21.60 35.53 -54.72
C VAL A 441 -22.86 36.37 -54.81
N ILE A 442 -22.76 37.70 -54.96
CA ILE A 442 -23.92 38.59 -55.13
C ILE A 442 -24.73 38.20 -56.39
N LYS A 443 -24.04 37.94 -57.51
CA LYS A 443 -24.67 37.50 -58.76
C LYS A 443 -25.38 36.15 -58.59
N TYR A 444 -24.75 35.19 -57.91
CA TYR A 444 -25.34 33.90 -57.59
C TYR A 444 -26.61 34.06 -56.74
N LYS A 445 -26.58 34.90 -55.70
CA LYS A 445 -27.75 35.18 -54.85
C LYS A 445 -28.92 35.79 -55.64
N LYS A 446 -28.63 36.64 -56.63
CA LYS A 446 -29.65 37.28 -57.47
C LYS A 446 -30.27 36.33 -58.50
N ASN A 447 -29.50 35.38 -59.02
CA ASN A 447 -29.92 34.56 -60.15
C ASN A 447 -30.33 33.12 -59.77
N SER A 448 -29.92 32.63 -58.60
CA SER A 448 -30.22 31.28 -58.15
C SER A 448 -31.60 31.22 -57.50
N LEU A 449 -32.59 30.71 -58.24
CA LEU A 449 -33.94 30.42 -57.74
C LEU A 449 -33.91 29.47 -56.53
N GLN A 450 -32.99 28.50 -56.52
CA GLN A 450 -32.81 27.57 -55.41
C GLN A 450 -32.33 28.28 -54.14
N HIS A 451 -31.38 29.22 -54.25
CA HIS A 451 -30.89 29.98 -53.11
C HIS A 451 -31.95 30.96 -52.56
N GLN A 452 -32.73 31.58 -53.45
CA GLN A 452 -33.84 32.45 -53.06
C GLN A 452 -34.95 31.68 -52.33
N ALA A 453 -35.29 30.48 -52.82
CA ALA A 453 -36.24 29.58 -52.17
C ALA A 453 -35.72 29.06 -50.82
N LEU A 454 -34.41 28.88 -50.65
CA LEU A 454 -33.80 28.51 -49.38
C LEU A 454 -33.92 29.65 -48.36
N ILE A 455 -33.57 30.89 -48.73
CA ILE A 455 -33.67 32.05 -47.84
C ILE A 455 -35.13 32.37 -47.47
N SER A 456 -36.08 32.22 -48.39
CA SER A 456 -37.51 32.46 -48.10
C SER A 456 -38.07 31.47 -47.08
N ARG A 457 -37.62 30.20 -47.11
CA ARG A 457 -37.96 29.21 -46.07
C ARG A 457 -37.41 29.57 -44.69
N TYR A 458 -36.21 30.15 -44.62
CA TYR A 458 -35.63 30.61 -43.35
C TYR A 458 -36.21 31.93 -42.83
N ARG A 459 -36.73 32.81 -43.71
CA ARG A 459 -37.41 34.07 -43.33
C ARG A 459 -38.90 33.89 -43.00
N GLY A 460 -39.56 32.87 -43.52
CA GLY A 460 -40.97 32.57 -43.26
C GLY A 460 -41.24 31.74 -42.00
N GLY A 461 -40.21 31.48 -41.19
CA GLY A 461 -40.29 30.72 -39.93
C GLY A 461 -39.79 31.50 -38.71
N ALA A 462 -39.92 32.83 -38.72
CA ALA A 462 -39.68 33.71 -37.58
C ALA A 462 -40.99 34.36 -37.15
#